data_AF-A0AAU6UXN3-F1
#
_entry.id   AF-A0AAU6UXN3-F1
#
_cell.length_a   1.000
_cell.length_b   1.000
_cell.length_c   1.000
_cell.angle_alpha   90.00
_cell.angle_beta   90.00
_cell.angle_gamma   90.00
#
_symmetry.space_group_name_H-M   'P 1'
#
loop_
_entity.id
_entity.type
_entity.pdbx_description
1 polymer ?
#
loop_
_entity_poly.entity_id
_entity_poly.type
_entity_poly.pdbx_seq_one_letter_code
_entity_poly.pdbx_strand_id
1 'polypeptide(L)'
;MDFIWLVLVLGAAATFYYFVSYSKPQDDDWQKLPTLENYLIKHPECKTADPESAKCFSCGSNKVIFQPLTAHADPRYKHICLSCKKTLFRSKAIMS
;
A
#
# COMPACT_ATOMS: atom_id res chain seq x y z
N MET A 1 27.31 -31.99 9.04
CA MET A 1 25.85 -31.69 9.11
C MET A 1 25.60 -30.21 9.41
N ASP A 2 26.58 -29.49 9.96
CA ASP A 2 26.49 -28.07 10.34
C ASP A 2 26.32 -27.11 9.15
N PHE A 3 26.93 -27.43 8.01
CA PHE A 3 26.82 -26.60 6.80
C PHE A 3 25.39 -26.55 6.24
N ILE A 4 24.65 -27.66 6.34
CA ILE A 4 23.26 -27.74 5.87
C ILE A 4 22.37 -26.87 6.75
N TRP A 5 22.53 -26.95 8.08
CA TRP A 5 21.81 -26.09 9.02
C TRP A 5 22.12 -24.61 8.84
N LEU A 6 23.39 -24.27 8.62
CA LEU A 6 23.81 -22.89 8.36
C LEU A 6 23.16 -22.34 7.09
N VAL A 7 23.14 -23.11 5.99
CA VAL A 7 22.47 -22.71 4.74
C VAL A 7 20.97 -22.53 4.94
N LEU A 8 20.30 -23.42 5.69
CA LEU A 8 18.86 -23.29 5.98
C LEU A 8 18.55 -22.03 6.78
N VAL A 9 19.34 -21.72 7.81
CA VAL A 9 19.15 -20.52 8.64
C VAL A 9 19.37 -19.25 7.81
N LEU A 10 20.45 -19.19 7.02
CA LEU A 10 20.71 -18.04 6.14
C LEU A 10 19.62 -17.89 5.07
N GLY A 11 19.17 -18.99 4.47
CA GLY A 11 18.07 -18.97 3.50
C GLY A 11 16.76 -18.47 4.10
N ALA A 12 16.42 -18.94 5.31
CA ALA A 12 15.24 -18.47 6.03
C ALA A 12 15.34 -16.98 6.39
N ALA A 13 16.49 -16.53 6.90
CA ALA A 13 16.72 -15.13 7.23
C ALA A 13 16.66 -14.21 6.00
N ALA A 14 17.25 -14.62 4.88
CA ALA A 14 17.19 -13.87 3.63
C ALA A 14 15.76 -13.79 3.09
N THR A 15 15.00 -14.89 3.14
CA THR A 15 13.60 -14.93 2.72
C THR A 15 12.75 -14.02 3.63
N PHE A 16 12.91 -14.13 4.95
CA PHE A 16 12.22 -13.26 5.90
C PHE A 16 12.55 -11.79 5.66
N TYR A 17 13.83 -11.46 5.49
CA TYR A 17 14.25 -10.09 5.17
C TYR A 17 13.60 -9.58 3.88
N TYR A 18 13.60 -10.37 2.80
CA TYR A 18 13.07 -9.96 1.51
C TYR A 18 11.55 -9.71 1.53
N PHE A 19 10.79 -10.60 2.18
CA PHE A 19 9.32 -10.53 2.19
C PHE A 19 8.75 -9.64 3.30
N VAL A 20 9.43 -9.52 4.44
CA VAL A 20 8.91 -8.81 5.63
C VAL A 20 9.58 -7.45 5.80
N SER A 21 10.91 -7.41 5.87
CA SER A 21 11.63 -6.16 6.17
C SER A 21 11.78 -5.25 4.95
N TYR A 22 12.27 -5.80 3.85
CA TYR A 22 12.38 -5.09 2.57
C TYR A 22 11.04 -5.05 1.83
N SER A 23 10.19 -6.06 2.06
CA SER A 23 8.81 -6.17 1.56
C SER A 23 8.67 -5.92 0.06
N LYS A 24 9.64 -6.37 -0.76
CA LYS A 24 9.68 -6.00 -2.19
C LYS A 24 8.39 -6.32 -2.95
N PRO A 25 7.79 -7.51 -2.81
CA PRO A 25 6.56 -7.82 -3.55
C PRO A 25 5.41 -6.88 -3.18
N GLN A 26 5.33 -6.46 -1.92
CA GLN A 26 4.32 -5.50 -1.47
C GLN A 26 4.57 -4.12 -2.04
N ASP A 27 5.84 -3.70 -2.17
CA ASP A 27 6.21 -2.44 -2.82
C ASP A 27 5.84 -2.47 -4.30
N ASP A 28 6.18 -3.55 -5.01
CA ASP A 28 5.88 -3.69 -6.44
C ASP A 28 4.37 -3.62 -6.70
N ASP A 29 3.56 -4.28 -5.86
CA ASP A 29 2.10 -4.18 -5.94
C ASP A 29 1.57 -2.79 -5.55
N TRP A 30 2.22 -2.13 -4.58
CA TRP A 30 1.89 -0.77 -4.22
C TRP A 30 2.20 0.21 -5.37
N GLN A 31 3.29 0.03 -6.10
CA GLN A 31 3.66 0.88 -7.25
C GLN A 31 2.68 0.78 -8.42
N LYS A 32 2.00 -0.36 -8.59
CA LYS A 32 0.95 -0.55 -9.61
C LYS A 32 -0.30 0.27 -9.35
N LEU A 33 -0.53 0.70 -8.11
CA LEU A 33 -1.68 1.54 -7.78
C LEU A 33 -1.49 2.96 -8.34
N PRO A 34 -2.55 3.58 -8.85
CA PRO A 34 -2.47 4.97 -9.29
C PRO A 34 -2.20 5.88 -8.09
N THR A 35 -1.54 7.02 -8.32
CA THR A 35 -1.51 8.12 -7.34
C THR A 35 -2.89 8.77 -7.22
N LEU A 36 -3.13 9.54 -6.15
CA LEU A 36 -4.39 10.27 -5.96
C LEU A 36 -4.73 11.16 -7.17
N GLU A 37 -3.76 11.91 -7.68
CA GLU A 37 -3.93 12.76 -8.86
C GLU A 37 -4.36 11.95 -10.09
N ASN A 38 -3.66 10.86 -10.39
CA ASN A 38 -3.99 9.98 -11.51
C ASN A 38 -5.36 9.31 -11.35
N TYR A 39 -5.74 9.01 -10.11
CA TYR A 39 -7.06 8.48 -9.80
C TYR A 39 -8.16 9.52 -10.05
N LEU A 40 -7.96 10.77 -9.63
CA LEU A 40 -8.90 11.87 -9.85
C LEU A 40 -8.99 12.31 -11.32
N ILE A 41 -7.91 12.20 -12.10
CA ILE A 41 -7.95 12.41 -13.55
C ILE A 41 -8.90 11.40 -14.22
N LYS A 42 -8.90 10.14 -13.75
CA LYS A 42 -9.79 9.10 -14.26
C LYS A 42 -11.22 9.20 -13.72
N HIS A 43 -11.37 9.71 -12.51
CA HIS A 43 -12.65 9.79 -11.78
C HIS A 43 -12.84 11.17 -11.13
N PRO A 44 -13.07 12.24 -11.93
CA PRO A 44 -13.20 13.60 -11.41
C PRO A 44 -14.40 13.76 -10.45
N GLU A 45 -15.44 12.94 -10.60
CA GLU A 45 -16.62 12.89 -9.73
C GLU A 45 -16.32 12.41 -8.31
N CYS A 46 -15.19 11.74 -8.11
CA CYS A 46 -14.78 11.22 -6.82
C CYS A 46 -14.04 12.26 -5.96
N LYS A 47 -13.80 13.47 -6.47
CA LYS A 47 -13.11 14.53 -5.73
C LYS A 47 -13.88 14.90 -4.45
N THR A 48 -13.16 15.02 -3.33
CA THR A 48 -13.69 15.47 -2.04
C THR A 48 -13.24 16.87 -1.69
N ALA A 49 -13.81 17.44 -0.61
CA ALA A 49 -13.34 18.71 -0.04
C ALA A 49 -11.93 18.60 0.55
N ASP A 50 -11.57 17.41 1.04
CA ASP A 50 -10.21 17.08 1.47
C ASP A 50 -9.35 16.78 0.23
N PRO A 51 -8.25 17.55 0.01
CA PRO A 51 -7.36 17.38 -1.13
C PRO A 51 -6.51 16.10 -1.07
N GLU A 52 -6.37 15.46 0.10
CA GLU A 52 -5.60 14.22 0.26
C GLU A 52 -6.48 12.95 0.18
N SER A 53 -7.78 13.12 -0.07
CA SER A 53 -8.77 12.05 -0.09
C SER A 53 -9.59 12.05 -1.39
N ALA A 54 -10.26 10.94 -1.65
CA ALA A 54 -11.23 10.79 -2.72
C ALA A 54 -12.30 9.76 -2.36
N LYS A 55 -13.48 9.88 -2.95
CA LYS A 55 -14.55 8.87 -2.85
C LYS A 55 -14.17 7.62 -3.64
N CYS A 56 -14.81 6.51 -3.26
CA CYS A 56 -14.69 5.29 -4.04
C CYS A 56 -15.45 5.40 -5.37
N PHE A 57 -14.77 5.22 -6.49
CA PHE A 57 -15.39 5.20 -7.83
C PHE A 57 -16.40 4.06 -8.00
N SER A 58 -16.22 2.97 -7.24
CA SER A 58 -17.01 1.76 -7.42
C SER A 58 -18.35 1.80 -6.69
N CYS A 59 -18.44 2.50 -5.54
CA CYS A 59 -19.65 2.53 -4.72
C CYS A 59 -20.07 3.93 -4.26
N GLY A 60 -19.32 4.98 -4.62
CA GLY A 60 -19.59 6.36 -4.25
C GLY A 60 -19.35 6.69 -2.76
N SER A 61 -18.94 5.71 -1.94
CA SER A 61 -18.75 5.93 -0.51
C SER A 61 -17.56 6.86 -0.24
N ASN A 62 -17.73 7.76 0.73
CA ASN A 62 -16.67 8.61 1.29
C ASN A 62 -15.89 7.95 2.42
N LYS A 63 -16.22 6.71 2.79
CA LYS A 63 -15.52 5.96 3.84
C LYS A 63 -14.27 5.30 3.26
N VAL A 64 -13.19 6.05 3.18
CA VAL A 64 -11.87 5.59 2.72
C VAL A 64 -10.89 5.66 3.88
N ILE A 65 -10.15 4.57 4.10
CA ILE A 65 -9.11 4.49 5.12
C ILE A 65 -7.73 4.48 4.50
N PHE A 66 -6.78 4.99 5.27
CA PHE A 66 -5.36 5.02 4.96
C PHE A 66 -4.71 3.84 5.70
N GLN A 67 -4.27 2.83 4.97
CA GLN A 67 -3.61 1.66 5.54
C GLN A 67 -2.11 1.69 5.19
N PRO A 68 -1.20 1.70 6.18
CA PRO A 68 0.23 1.51 5.93
C PRO A 68 0.49 0.17 5.22
N LEU A 69 1.49 0.12 4.34
CA LEU A 69 1.78 -1.08 3.57
C LEU A 69 2.26 -2.24 4.44
N THR A 70 3.13 -1.97 5.42
CA THR A 70 3.73 -2.99 6.28
C THR A 70 3.48 -2.71 7.77
N ALA A 71 4.32 -1.88 8.38
CA ALA A 71 4.23 -1.46 9.78
C ALA A 71 3.67 -0.04 9.91
N HIS A 72 3.30 0.37 11.11
CA HIS A 72 2.79 1.72 11.38
C HIS A 72 3.74 2.85 10.97
N ALA A 73 5.05 2.60 10.97
CA ALA A 73 6.07 3.55 10.54
C ALA A 73 6.31 3.56 9.01
N ASP A 74 5.61 2.71 8.24
CA ASP A 74 5.77 2.68 6.79
C ASP A 74 5.13 3.95 6.17
N PRO A 75 5.91 4.79 5.46
CA PRO A 75 5.37 5.99 4.84
C PRO A 75 4.50 5.70 3.61
N ARG A 76 4.43 4.45 3.14
CA ARG A 76 3.64 4.04 1.97
C ARG A 76 2.24 3.64 2.41
N TYR A 77 1.23 4.34 1.92
CA TYR A 77 -0.17 4.13 2.26
C TYR A 77 -0.98 3.61 1.07
N LYS A 78 -1.90 2.71 1.36
CA LYS A 78 -2.97 2.27 0.47
C LYS A 78 -4.27 2.88 0.93
N HIS A 79 -5.03 3.44 -0.01
CA HIS A 79 -6.37 3.96 0.24
C HIS A 79 -7.40 2.90 -0.09
N ILE A 80 -8.14 2.45 0.92
CA ILE A 80 -9.09 1.35 0.78
C ILE A 80 -10.48 1.83 1.16
N CYS A 81 -11.46 1.57 0.31
CA CYS A 81 -12.85 1.83 0.64
C CYS A 81 -13.34 0.84 1.71
N LEU A 82 -13.83 1.33 2.84
CA LEU A 82 -14.37 0.46 3.89
C LEU A 82 -15.66 -0.25 3.48
N SER A 83 -16.46 0.36 2.60
CA SER A 83 -17.76 -0.14 2.19
C SER A 83 -17.67 -1.30 1.19
N CYS A 84 -16.81 -1.19 0.17
CA CYS A 84 -16.66 -2.23 -0.86
C CYS A 84 -15.31 -2.96 -0.82
N LYS A 85 -14.41 -2.62 0.11
CA LYS A 85 -13.07 -3.20 0.30
C LYS A 85 -12.12 -3.03 -0.90
N LYS A 86 -12.47 -2.20 -1.88
CA LYS A 86 -11.61 -1.96 -3.05
C LYS A 86 -10.45 -1.02 -2.70
N THR A 87 -9.24 -1.40 -3.11
CA THR A 87 -8.05 -0.54 -3.09
C THR A 87 -8.14 0.47 -4.23
N LEU A 88 -8.03 1.75 -3.91
CA LEU A 88 -8.32 2.84 -4.84
C LEU A 88 -7.04 3.41 -5.45
N PHE A 89 -6.18 3.97 -4.60
CA PHE A 89 -4.96 4.65 -4.98
C PHE A 89 -3.92 4.57 -3.86
N ARG A 90 -2.71 5.00 -4.19
CA ARG A 90 -1.58 5.09 -3.26
C ARG A 90 -1.26 6.52 -2.90
N SER A 91 -0.75 6.72 -1.68
CA SER A 91 -0.11 7.96 -1.26
C SER A 91 1.14 7.65 -0.44
N LYS A 92 2.05 8.61 -0.35
CA LYS A 92 3.16 8.58 0.60
C LYS A 92 2.94 9.69 1.60
N ALA A 93 3.18 9.43 2.89
CA ALA A 93 3.27 10.51 3.85
C ALA A 93 4.40 11.45 3.41
N ILE A 94 4.06 12.73 3.24
CA ILE A 94 5.06 13.78 3.09
C ILE A 94 5.56 14.01 4.52
N MET A 95 6.70 13.42 4.88
CA MET A 95 7.37 13.80 6.12
C MET A 95 7.88 15.23 5.92
N SER A 96 7.12 16.20 6.42
CA SER A 96 7.58 17.57 6.61
C SER A 96 8.53 17.67 7.81
#